data_AF-A0A2P8R2E3-F1
#
_entry.id   AF-A0A2P8R2E3-F1
#
_cell.length_a   1.000
_cell.length_b   1.000
_cell.length_c   1.000
_cell.angle_alpha   90.00
_cell.angle_beta   90.00
_cell.angle_gamma   90.00
#
_symmetry.space_group_name_H-M   'P 1'
#
loop_
_entity.id
_entity.type
_entity.pdbx_description
1 polymer ?
#
loop_
_entity_poly.entity_id
_entity_poly.type
_entity_poly.pdbx_seq_one_letter_code
_entity_poly.pdbx_strand_id
1 'polypeptide(L)'
;MSDKFFSVALFCFIVSVGLFAKYIFFSYNKKNFFGIMAKDDFTEYRRISKIKREKRSEQEQEFYLENQEQYVGLMITKWVFYIGIVFVFIGIIIKYIFE
;
A
#
# COMPACT_ATOMS: atom_id res chain seq x y z
N MET A 1 -1.96 -9.48 -32.69
CA MET A 1 -0.76 -8.65 -32.45
C MET A 1 -0.06 -9.18 -31.20
N SER A 2 0.74 -10.24 -31.43
CA SER A 2 1.88 -10.76 -30.67
C SER A 2 1.73 -11.04 -29.15
N ASP A 3 1.59 -12.32 -28.83
CA ASP A 3 1.75 -12.93 -27.49
C ASP A 3 3.00 -12.45 -26.74
N LYS A 4 4.01 -11.99 -27.46
CA LYS A 4 5.24 -11.45 -26.88
C LYS A 4 5.00 -10.13 -26.15
N PHE A 5 4.11 -9.26 -26.64
CA PHE A 5 3.75 -8.02 -25.92
C PHE A 5 2.97 -8.33 -24.64
N PHE A 6 2.08 -9.31 -24.69
CA PHE A 6 1.33 -9.76 -23.51
C PHE A 6 2.28 -10.35 -22.45
N SER A 7 3.24 -11.18 -22.86
CA SER A 7 4.23 -11.78 -21.96
C SER A 7 5.15 -10.74 -21.32
N VAL A 8 5.61 -9.75 -22.09
CA VAL A 8 6.45 -8.65 -21.58
C VAL A 8 5.66 -7.75 -20.62
N ALA A 9 4.42 -7.40 -20.95
CA ALA A 9 3.55 -6.62 -20.05
C ALA A 9 3.30 -7.36 -18.73
N LEU A 10 3.01 -8.66 -18.81
CA LEU A 10 2.82 -9.52 -17.64
C LEU A 10 4.09 -9.64 -16.79
N PHE A 11 5.25 -9.81 -17.41
CA PHE A 11 6.54 -9.87 -16.72
C PHE A 11 6.87 -8.54 -16.02
N CYS A 12 6.77 -7.42 -16.73
CA CYS A 12 6.98 -6.08 -16.15
C CYS A 12 6.02 -5.82 -14.98
N PHE A 13 4.78 -6.29 -15.10
CA PHE A 13 3.79 -6.20 -14.03
C PHE A 13 4.17 -7.04 -12.81
N ILE A 14 4.54 -8.33 -13.00
CA ILE A 14 4.95 -9.22 -11.90
C ILE A 14 6.19 -8.67 -11.20
N VAL A 15 7.17 -8.15 -11.95
CA VAL A 15 8.37 -7.52 -11.38
C VAL A 15 8.01 -6.25 -10.61
N SER A 16 7.10 -5.41 -11.13
CA SER A 16 6.63 -4.20 -10.44
C SER A 16 5.88 -4.56 -9.15
N VAL A 17 4.99 -5.55 -9.20
CA VAL A 17 4.26 -6.09 -8.04
C VAL A 17 5.22 -6.68 -7.02
N GLY A 18 6.23 -7.43 -7.44
CA GLY A 18 7.23 -8.04 -6.57
C GLY A 18 8.12 -7.00 -5.89
N LEU A 19 8.58 -5.98 -6.62
CA LEU A 19 9.33 -4.85 -6.07
C LEU A 19 8.47 -4.04 -5.10
N PHE A 20 7.20 -3.87 -5.39
CA PHE A 20 6.25 -3.16 -4.54
C PHE A 20 5.87 -3.94 -3.28
N ALA A 21 5.63 -5.25 -3.40
CA ALA A 21 5.42 -6.15 -2.26
C ALA A 21 6.67 -6.18 -1.38
N LYS A 22 7.87 -6.24 -1.99
CA LYS A 22 9.13 -6.10 -1.26
C LYS A 22 9.23 -4.74 -0.60
N TYR A 23 8.84 -3.65 -1.24
CA TYR A 23 8.83 -2.30 -0.66
C TYR A 23 7.90 -2.22 0.56
N ILE A 24 6.65 -2.66 0.46
CA ILE A 24 5.72 -2.70 1.60
C ILE A 24 6.23 -3.64 2.69
N PHE A 25 6.73 -4.83 2.36
CA PHE A 25 7.18 -5.82 3.34
C PHE A 25 8.49 -5.43 4.02
N PHE A 26 9.46 -4.86 3.30
CA PHE A 26 10.68 -4.28 3.90
C PHE A 26 10.36 -3.03 4.72
N SER A 27 9.35 -2.26 4.31
CA SER A 27 8.93 -1.10 5.07
C SER A 27 8.31 -1.45 6.42
N TYR A 28 7.72 -2.64 6.56
CA TYR A 28 7.27 -3.15 7.86
C TYR A 28 8.42 -3.41 8.85
N ASN A 29 9.67 -3.46 8.38
CA ASN A 29 10.82 -3.87 9.18
C ASN A 29 11.91 -2.78 9.32
N LYS A 30 11.87 -1.70 8.53
CA LYS A 30 12.86 -0.61 8.60
C LYS A 30 12.23 0.69 9.10
N LYS A 31 12.73 1.18 10.23
CA LYS A 31 12.30 2.40 10.92
C LYS A 31 12.39 3.71 10.13
N ASN A 32 12.97 3.82 8.93
CA ASN A 32 13.35 5.14 8.41
C ASN A 32 13.63 5.27 6.90
N PHE A 33 12.97 4.51 6.02
CA PHE A 33 13.20 4.72 4.56
C PHE A 33 11.92 5.17 3.84
N PHE A 34 11.95 6.44 3.40
CA PHE A 34 11.02 7.11 2.48
C PHE A 34 9.56 7.29 2.95
N GLY A 35 9.32 8.09 3.99
CA GLY A 35 7.95 8.58 4.28
C GLY A 35 6.93 7.51 4.62
N ILE A 36 7.39 6.29 4.92
CA ILE A 36 6.54 5.19 5.33
C ILE A 36 6.59 5.11 6.85
N MET A 37 5.41 5.22 7.45
CA MET A 37 5.17 5.10 8.88
C MET A 37 5.75 3.78 9.43
N ALA A 38 6.55 3.87 10.49
CA ALA A 38 7.10 2.68 11.14
C ALA A 38 5.97 1.82 11.73
N LYS A 39 6.22 0.52 11.90
CA LYS A 39 5.21 -0.41 12.42
C LYS A 39 4.70 -0.03 13.81
N ASP A 40 5.61 0.43 14.67
CA ASP A 40 5.29 0.86 16.02
C ASP A 40 4.39 2.11 15.96
N ASP A 41 4.79 3.11 15.17
CA ASP A 41 4.03 4.34 14.94
C ASP A 41 2.66 4.07 14.29
N PHE A 42 2.56 3.08 13.40
CA PHE A 42 1.28 2.64 12.83
C PHE A 42 0.37 2.04 13.88
N THR A 43 0.94 1.25 14.80
CA THR A 43 0.16 0.60 15.87
C THR A 43 -0.32 1.66 16.87
N GLU A 44 0.56 2.60 17.23
CA GLU A 44 0.26 3.76 18.07
C GLU A 44 -0.80 4.66 17.42
N TYR A 45 -0.62 5.03 16.15
CA TYR A 45 -1.56 5.85 15.39
C TYR A 45 -2.92 5.16 15.29
N ARG A 46 -2.96 3.85 15.03
CA ARG A 46 -4.20 3.06 14.98
C ARG A 46 -4.88 2.94 16.34
N ARG A 47 -4.11 2.93 17.44
CA ARG A 47 -4.64 2.98 18.80
C ARG A 47 -5.31 4.33 19.04
N ILE A 48 -4.59 5.42 18.79
CA ILE A 48 -5.05 6.81 19.00
C ILE A 48 -6.25 7.15 18.11
N SER A 49 -6.26 6.68 16.85
CA SER A 49 -7.35 6.96 15.90
C SER A 49 -8.71 6.45 16.34
N LYS A 50 -8.75 5.41 17.19
CA LYS A 50 -9.98 4.85 17.78
C LYS A 50 -10.49 5.63 19.00
N ILE A 51 -9.65 6.49 19.60
CA ILE A 51 -10.02 7.29 20.76
C ILE A 51 -10.79 8.52 20.27
N LYS A 52 -11.91 8.85 20.93
CA LYS A 52 -12.65 10.09 20.66
C LYS A 52 -11.74 11.30 20.88
N ARG A 53 -11.82 12.31 20.02
CA ARG A 53 -10.95 13.50 20.05
C ARG A 53 -10.90 14.17 21.42
N GLU A 54 -12.05 14.31 22.07
CA GLU A 54 -12.20 14.90 23.41
C GLU A 54 -11.52 14.14 24.56
N LYS A 55 -11.09 12.90 24.32
CA LYS A 55 -10.42 12.04 25.31
C LYS A 55 -8.92 11.88 25.05
N ARG A 56 -8.38 12.51 24.01
CA ARG A 56 -6.95 12.42 23.68
C ARG A 56 -6.16 13.45 24.50
N SER A 57 -4.97 13.06 24.94
CA SER A 57 -4.01 14.02 25.48
C SER A 57 -3.48 14.94 24.37
N GLU A 58 -2.91 16.10 24.74
CA GLU A 58 -2.28 17.02 23.77
C GLU A 58 -1.17 16.31 22.98
N GLN A 59 -0.35 15.49 23.65
CA GLN A 59 0.70 14.69 23.02
C GLN A 59 0.15 13.67 22.01
N GLU A 60 -0.94 12.97 22.32
CA GLU A 60 -1.57 12.03 21.39
C GLU A 60 -2.19 12.76 20.19
N GLN A 61 -2.67 13.98 20.39
CA GLN A 61 -3.27 14.77 19.32
C GLN A 61 -2.21 15.32 18.36
N GLU A 62 -1.07 15.79 18.87
CA GLU A 62 0.08 16.19 18.05
C GLU A 62 0.64 15.01 17.26
N PHE A 63 0.87 13.87 17.93
CA PHE A 63 1.34 12.64 17.28
C PHE A 63 0.40 12.20 16.15
N TYR A 64 -0.92 12.25 16.38
CA TYR A 64 -1.91 11.91 15.36
C TYR A 64 -1.84 12.85 14.15
N LEU A 65 -1.67 14.16 14.35
CA LEU A 65 -1.62 15.12 13.24
C LEU A 65 -0.33 14.96 12.43
N GLU A 66 0.81 14.84 13.10
CA GLU A 66 2.13 14.70 12.48
C GLU A 66 2.23 13.45 11.58
N ASN A 67 1.55 12.38 11.99
CA ASN A 67 1.64 11.07 11.33
C ASN A 67 0.49 10.77 10.35
N GLN A 68 -0.47 11.70 10.21
CA GLN A 68 -1.67 11.49 9.40
C GLN A 68 -1.35 11.31 7.92
N GLU A 69 -0.44 12.13 7.36
CA GLU A 69 -0.08 12.06 5.94
C GLU A 69 0.57 10.73 5.57
N GLN A 70 1.47 10.23 6.42
CA GLN A 70 2.14 8.95 6.22
C GLN A 70 1.14 7.78 6.29
N TYR A 71 0.20 7.82 7.22
CA TYR A 71 -0.87 6.82 7.32
C TYR A 71 -1.75 6.81 6.08
N VAL A 72 -2.19 7.99 5.61
CA VAL A 72 -3.01 8.13 4.39
C VAL A 72 -2.23 7.64 3.17
N GLY A 73 -0.97 8.05 3.02
CA GLY A 73 -0.09 7.60 1.93
C GLY A 73 0.05 6.08 1.91
N LEU A 74 0.27 5.45 3.06
CA LEU A 74 0.34 3.99 3.19
C LEU A 74 -0.98 3.30 2.81
N MET A 75 -2.12 3.87 3.20
CA MET A 75 -3.43 3.33 2.84
C MET A 75 -3.72 3.47 1.34
N ILE A 76 -3.47 4.63 0.74
CA ILE A 76 -3.64 4.87 -0.71
C ILE A 76 -2.78 3.89 -1.50
N THR A 77 -1.51 3.76 -1.11
CA THR A 77 -0.53 2.86 -1.74
C THR A 77 -1.03 1.41 -1.72
N LYS A 78 -1.58 0.95 -0.58
CA LYS A 78 -2.23 -0.39 -0.49
C LYS A 78 -3.44 -0.51 -1.43
N TRP A 79 -4.31 0.49 -1.50
CA TRP A 79 -5.49 0.47 -2.35
C TRP A 79 -5.15 0.45 -3.84
N VAL A 80 -4.24 1.32 -4.29
CA VAL A 80 -3.77 1.37 -5.69
C VAL A 80 -3.23 0.00 -6.12
N PHE A 81 -2.51 -0.68 -5.23
CA PHE A 81 -2.00 -2.01 -5.49
C PHE A 81 -3.11 -3.07 -5.63
N TYR A 82 -4.07 -3.10 -4.70
CA TYR A 82 -5.22 -4.01 -4.81
C TYR A 82 -6.01 -3.78 -6.10
N ILE A 83 -6.24 -2.51 -6.46
CA ILE A 83 -6.89 -2.13 -7.72
C ILE A 83 -6.08 -2.67 -8.91
N GLY A 84 -4.75 -2.47 -8.92
CA GLY A 84 -3.86 -2.99 -9.95
C GLY A 84 -3.94 -4.53 -10.10
N ILE A 85 -3.96 -5.26 -8.99
CA ILE A 85 -4.16 -6.72 -9.01
C ILE A 85 -5.50 -7.11 -9.63
N VAL A 86 -6.59 -6.45 -9.23
CA VAL A 86 -7.93 -6.73 -9.74
C VAL A 86 -7.99 -6.50 -11.25
N PHE A 87 -7.43 -5.40 -11.76
CA PHE A 87 -7.36 -5.14 -13.20
C PHE A 87 -6.61 -6.24 -13.96
N VAL A 88 -5.55 -6.81 -13.37
CA VAL A 88 -4.83 -7.92 -13.99
C VAL A 88 -5.63 -9.21 -14.00
N PHE A 89 -6.31 -9.55 -12.90
CA PHE A 89 -7.21 -10.71 -12.90
C PHE A 89 -8.32 -10.56 -13.96
N ILE A 90 -8.90 -9.36 -14.07
CA ILE A 90 -9.90 -9.06 -15.11
C ILE A 90 -9.29 -9.23 -16.51
N GLY A 91 -8.08 -8.70 -16.75
CA GLY A 91 -7.40 -8.84 -18.04
C GLY A 91 -7.11 -10.29 -18.42
N ILE A 92 -6.69 -11.13 -17.46
CA ILE A 92 -6.48 -12.56 -17.67
C ILE A 92 -7.79 -13.28 -17.98
N ILE A 93 -8.86 -12.98 -17.23
CA ILE A 93 -10.19 -13.58 -17.43
C ILE A 93 -10.74 -13.21 -18.80
N ILE A 94 -10.67 -11.93 -19.19
CA ILE A 94 -11.13 -11.46 -20.51
C ILE A 94 -10.35 -12.19 -21.61
N LYS A 95 -9.02 -12.31 -21.48
CA LYS A 95 -8.21 -13.07 -22.45
C LYS A 95 -8.69 -14.51 -22.56
N TYR A 96 -8.90 -15.20 -21.45
CA TYR A 96 -9.27 -16.62 -21.44
C TYR A 96 -10.72 -16.91 -21.89
N ILE A 97 -11.62 -15.92 -21.82
CA ILE A 97 -13.02 -16.05 -22.24
C ILE A 97 -13.19 -15.71 -23.72
N PHE A 98 -12.46 -14.72 -24.23
CA PHE A 98 -12.63 -14.17 -25.59
C PHE A 98 -11.59 -14.66 -26.61
N GLU A 99 -10.57 -15.39 -26.16
CA GLU A 99 -9.51 -15.99 -26.98
C GLU A 99 -9.45 -17.49 -26.69
#